data_AF-A0A0A2HVJ8-F1
#
_entry.id   AF-A0A0A2HVJ8-F1
#
_cell.length_a   1.000
_cell.length_b   1.000
_cell.length_c   1.000
_cell.angle_alpha   90.00
_cell.angle_beta   90.00
_cell.angle_gamma   90.00
#
_symmetry.space_group_name_H-M   'P 1'
#
loop_
_entity.id
_entity.type
_entity.pdbx_description
1 polymer ?
#
loop_
_entity_poly.entity_id
_entity_poly.type
_entity_poly.pdbx_seq_one_letter_code
_entity_poly.pdbx_strand_id
1 'polypeptide(L)'
;MSVLDQDSVFTSLQQNGPLATTDAVLLDSPFSIETREWLRRLRQNRLNVTKYRALRSQVFEFLNVRGFEQIPALISTPQLRRERSHRACTLLGNMFGVEGTSRKIEARIYEYARTADAVVNLLKTKIMAPYSSHIATTNEIEVTNDPVNLLLIMFDDRYHKKARFEARRKLVLMNLAGSIDQRERETKIEEKFSLFLDFLNDYVWSHRQKIGELEIVYLLSHHNSEDFSCTEVKVIGREEAAKIVPEPYVKLTLLKRRRFIAGDREIPIYVSIRKKSPEAKVLKLLRKNEKNPAVAVDDELGLMAVLETVADVKMFQNRLVRSASKADSFMVLEDISDTLTETAPYRTTCTGSSSKTPMLKFFARLGGMRVEFIIHTNRSWLNYMYQQDVSHDEYEVKRIFDSGVAELLFPSDIFHLDHRAIRDDMIRLFRRQIER
;
A
#
# COMPACT_ATOMS: atom_id res chain seq x y z
N MET A 1 -11.25 -12.38 -5.06
CA MET A 1 -11.96 -12.07 -3.80
C MET A 1 -12.07 -10.57 -3.68
N SER A 2 -13.29 -10.06 -3.60
CA SER A 2 -13.57 -8.64 -3.41
C SER A 2 -13.61 -8.34 -1.92
N VAL A 3 -13.17 -7.16 -1.49
CA VAL A 3 -13.28 -6.74 -0.08
C VAL A 3 -14.74 -6.45 0.33
N LEU A 4 -15.64 -6.42 -0.65
CA LEU A 4 -17.08 -6.20 -0.47
C LEU A 4 -17.86 -7.51 -0.25
N ASP A 5 -17.20 -8.67 -0.38
CA ASP A 5 -17.82 -9.96 -0.18
C ASP A 5 -18.26 -10.12 1.30
N GLN A 6 -19.27 -10.98 1.56
CA GLN A 6 -19.82 -11.19 2.90
C GLN A 6 -18.80 -11.78 3.89
N ASP A 7 -17.81 -12.50 3.36
CA ASP A 7 -16.71 -13.11 4.12
C ASP A 7 -15.52 -12.16 4.31
N SER A 8 -15.67 -10.88 3.94
CA SER A 8 -14.66 -9.86 4.16
C SER A 8 -14.23 -9.78 5.63
N VAL A 9 -12.92 -9.63 5.85
CA VAL A 9 -12.39 -9.37 7.19
C VAL A 9 -12.64 -7.92 7.61
N PHE A 10 -13.03 -7.06 6.66
CA PHE A 10 -13.32 -5.64 6.82
C PHE A 10 -14.81 -5.30 6.90
N THR A 11 -15.66 -6.25 7.33
CA THR A 11 -17.10 -6.04 7.51
C THR A 11 -17.47 -4.82 8.37
N SER A 12 -16.59 -4.36 9.26
CA SER A 12 -16.83 -3.15 10.08
C SER A 12 -16.87 -1.86 9.25
N LEU A 13 -16.34 -1.84 8.03
CA LEU A 13 -16.41 -0.69 7.11
C LEU A 13 -17.54 -0.80 6.09
N GLN A 14 -18.12 -1.98 5.89
CA GLN A 14 -19.20 -2.17 4.94
C GLN A 14 -20.50 -1.49 5.42
N GLN A 15 -21.23 -0.86 4.50
CA GLN A 15 -22.51 -0.18 4.82
C GLN A 15 -23.72 -1.13 4.94
N ASN A 16 -23.56 -2.39 4.54
CA ASN A 16 -24.47 -3.48 4.90
C ASN A 16 -23.97 -4.28 6.12
N GLY A 17 -22.88 -3.84 6.74
CA GLY A 17 -22.18 -4.52 7.83
C GLY A 17 -22.68 -4.14 9.23
N PRO A 18 -22.08 -4.74 10.28
CA PRO A 18 -22.51 -4.58 11.67
C PRO A 18 -22.45 -3.17 12.24
N LEU A 19 -21.66 -2.27 11.65
CA LEU A 19 -21.50 -0.91 12.16
C LEU A 19 -21.98 0.15 11.16
N ALA A 20 -22.79 -0.23 10.16
CA ALA A 20 -23.30 0.64 9.11
C ALA A 20 -23.71 2.02 9.65
N THR A 21 -23.28 3.08 8.96
CA THR A 21 -23.58 4.45 9.39
C THR A 21 -24.93 4.85 8.83
N THR A 22 -25.90 5.14 9.71
CA THR A 22 -27.24 5.61 9.36
C THR A 22 -27.34 7.12 9.41
N ASP A 23 -28.43 7.71 8.92
CA ASP A 23 -28.61 9.17 8.90
C ASP A 23 -28.68 9.77 10.31
N ALA A 24 -29.25 9.04 11.27
CA ALA A 24 -29.31 9.42 12.69
C ALA A 24 -28.66 8.38 13.61
N VAL A 25 -28.20 8.81 14.78
CA VAL A 25 -27.75 7.97 15.90
C VAL A 25 -28.88 7.82 16.92
N LEU A 26 -29.28 6.57 17.21
CA LEU A 26 -30.32 6.25 18.19
C LEU A 26 -29.71 5.39 19.31
N LEU A 27 -29.26 6.03 20.40
CA LEU A 27 -28.72 5.31 21.57
C LEU A 27 -29.81 4.93 22.59
N ASP A 28 -30.85 5.76 22.71
CA ASP A 28 -31.84 5.66 23.79
C ASP A 28 -33.15 4.96 23.37
N SER A 29 -33.22 4.51 22.12
CA SER A 29 -34.45 3.95 21.51
C SER A 29 -34.24 2.54 20.93
N PRO A 30 -33.87 1.54 21.76
CA PRO A 30 -33.51 0.19 21.29
C PRO A 30 -34.65 -0.56 20.59
N PHE A 31 -35.89 -0.11 20.76
CA PHE A 31 -37.09 -0.72 20.16
C PHE A 31 -37.69 0.07 19.00
N SER A 32 -36.96 1.07 18.47
CA SER A 32 -37.42 1.89 17.34
C SER A 32 -37.59 1.07 16.05
N ILE A 33 -38.32 1.61 15.08
CA ILE A 33 -38.54 0.98 13.77
C ILE A 33 -37.18 0.81 13.06
N GLU A 34 -36.36 1.84 13.09
CA GLU A 34 -35.03 1.90 12.50
C GLU A 34 -34.12 0.83 13.11
N THR A 35 -34.14 0.66 14.44
CA THR A 35 -33.35 -0.36 15.14
C THR A 35 -33.81 -1.76 14.77
N ARG A 36 -35.13 -1.99 14.63
CA ARG A 36 -35.68 -3.28 14.18
C ARG A 36 -35.27 -3.58 12.75
N GLU A 37 -35.30 -2.60 11.85
CA GLU A 37 -34.88 -2.77 10.45
C GLU A 37 -33.38 -3.03 10.31
N TRP A 38 -32.56 -2.29 11.07
CA TRP A 38 -31.14 -2.56 11.16
C TRP A 38 -30.86 -3.98 11.67
N LEU A 39 -31.55 -4.42 12.74
CA LEU A 39 -31.43 -5.79 13.24
C LEU A 39 -31.88 -6.85 12.22
N ARG A 40 -32.96 -6.60 11.46
CA ARG A 40 -33.40 -7.50 10.38
C ARG A 40 -32.31 -7.64 9.31
N ARG A 41 -31.73 -6.53 8.85
CA ARG A 41 -30.60 -6.52 7.90
C ARG A 41 -29.39 -7.27 8.46
N LEU A 42 -29.02 -6.99 9.71
CA LEU A 42 -27.91 -7.64 10.38
C LEU A 42 -28.09 -9.16 10.47
N ARG A 43 -29.32 -9.61 10.75
CA ARG A 43 -29.69 -11.03 10.87
C ARG A 43 -29.71 -11.80 9.57
N GLN A 44 -29.73 -11.12 8.40
CA GLN A 44 -29.62 -11.79 7.11
C GLN A 44 -28.32 -12.59 6.99
N ASN A 45 -27.27 -12.19 7.72
CA ASN A 45 -26.05 -12.96 7.88
C ASN A 45 -25.77 -13.21 9.37
N ARG A 46 -25.89 -14.47 9.83
CA ARG A 46 -25.66 -14.85 11.23
C ARG A 46 -24.27 -14.44 11.74
N LEU A 47 -23.25 -14.44 10.88
CA LEU A 47 -21.90 -14.04 11.25
C LEU A 47 -21.83 -12.56 11.63
N ASN A 48 -22.61 -11.70 10.97
CA ASN A 48 -22.65 -10.27 11.27
C ASN A 48 -23.19 -9.98 12.68
N VAL A 49 -24.11 -10.79 13.19
CA VAL A 49 -24.61 -10.66 14.57
C VAL A 49 -23.50 -10.96 15.58
N THR A 50 -22.72 -12.02 15.35
CA THR A 50 -21.58 -12.36 16.21
C THR A 50 -20.50 -11.28 16.15
N LYS A 51 -20.15 -10.82 14.93
CA LYS A 51 -19.20 -9.73 14.72
C LYS A 51 -19.64 -8.44 15.43
N TYR A 52 -20.92 -8.06 15.34
CA TYR A 52 -21.46 -6.91 16.05
C TYR A 52 -21.30 -7.04 17.57
N ARG A 53 -21.68 -8.18 18.14
CA ARG A 53 -21.58 -8.40 19.60
C ARG A 53 -20.14 -8.28 20.10
N ALA A 54 -19.19 -8.88 19.38
CA ALA A 54 -17.77 -8.79 19.71
C ALA A 54 -17.27 -7.34 19.63
N LEU A 55 -17.57 -6.63 18.54
CA LEU A 55 -17.19 -5.22 18.34
C LEU A 55 -17.81 -4.31 19.41
N ARG A 56 -19.09 -4.51 19.75
CA ARG A 56 -19.77 -3.75 20.80
C ARG A 56 -19.07 -3.94 22.15
N SER A 57 -18.75 -5.18 22.53
CA SER A 57 -18.02 -5.45 23.76
C SER A 57 -16.64 -4.79 23.76
N GLN A 58 -15.91 -4.82 22.65
CA GLN A 58 -14.63 -4.12 22.52
C GLN A 58 -14.78 -2.60 22.66
N VAL A 59 -15.80 -2.00 22.04
CA VAL A 59 -16.11 -0.56 22.18
C VAL A 59 -16.40 -0.21 23.63
N PHE A 60 -17.19 -1.02 24.34
CA PHE A 60 -17.53 -0.79 25.75
C PHE A 60 -16.29 -0.88 26.64
N GLU A 61 -15.45 -1.89 26.46
CA GLU A 61 -14.18 -2.01 27.19
C GLU A 61 -13.21 -0.87 26.88
N PHE A 62 -13.16 -0.44 25.62
CA PHE A 62 -12.29 0.63 25.17
C PHE A 62 -12.69 1.99 25.76
N LEU A 63 -14.00 2.31 25.72
CA LEU A 63 -14.58 3.51 26.33
C LEU A 63 -14.73 3.40 27.86
N ASN A 64 -14.53 2.22 28.43
CA ASN A 64 -14.78 1.88 29.83
C ASN A 64 -16.20 2.28 30.26
N VAL A 65 -17.19 1.73 29.56
CA VAL A 65 -18.62 1.89 29.79
C VAL A 65 -19.33 0.54 29.85
N ARG A 66 -20.49 0.49 30.50
CA ARG A 66 -21.31 -0.74 30.61
C ARG A 66 -22.37 -0.86 29.51
N GLY A 67 -22.72 0.26 28.89
CA GLY A 67 -23.81 0.33 27.92
C GLY A 67 -23.80 1.64 27.12
N PHE A 68 -24.68 1.72 26.13
CA PHE A 68 -24.78 2.88 25.23
C PHE A 68 -25.27 4.14 25.96
N GLU A 69 -26.05 3.99 27.03
CA GLU A 69 -26.61 5.06 27.86
C GLU A 69 -25.53 5.93 28.54
N GLN A 70 -24.30 5.43 28.67
CA GLN A 70 -23.18 6.16 29.27
C GLN A 70 -22.41 7.00 28.24
N ILE A 71 -22.60 6.76 26.94
CA ILE A 71 -21.87 7.44 25.87
C ILE A 71 -22.22 8.94 25.78
N PRO A 72 -23.49 9.38 25.91
CA PRO A 72 -23.82 10.81 25.89
C PRO A 72 -23.05 11.63 26.92
N ALA A 73 -22.86 11.10 28.14
CA ALA A 73 -22.08 11.76 29.19
C ALA A 73 -20.59 11.89 28.83
N LEU A 74 -20.01 10.90 28.13
CA LEU A 74 -18.65 10.99 27.61
C LEU A 74 -18.54 12.05 26.50
N ILE A 75 -19.53 12.13 25.61
CA ILE A 75 -19.57 13.15 24.54
C ILE A 75 -19.68 14.57 25.12
N SER A 76 -20.39 14.77 26.22
CA SER A 76 -20.58 16.10 26.83
C SER A 76 -19.45 16.52 27.77
N THR A 77 -18.67 15.59 28.34
CA THR A 77 -17.71 15.89 29.42
C THR A 77 -16.24 15.75 28.98
N PRO A 78 -15.52 16.86 28.71
CA PRO A 78 -14.13 16.83 28.24
C PRO A 78 -13.15 16.12 29.18
N GLN A 79 -13.34 16.25 30.49
CA GLN A 79 -12.50 15.63 31.51
C GLN A 79 -12.59 14.10 31.43
N LEU A 80 -13.81 13.56 31.38
CA LEU A 80 -14.04 12.11 31.22
C LEU A 80 -13.42 11.61 29.91
N ARG A 81 -13.53 12.36 28.81
CA ARG A 81 -12.86 11.98 27.55
C ARG A 81 -11.36 11.86 27.72
N ARG A 82 -10.70 12.85 28.32
CA ARG A 82 -9.23 12.81 28.54
C ARG A 82 -8.80 11.61 29.37
N GLU A 83 -9.53 11.29 30.43
CA GLU A 83 -9.25 10.09 31.24
C GLU A 83 -9.38 8.80 30.43
N ARG A 84 -10.45 8.70 29.61
CA ARG A 84 -10.66 7.54 28.73
C ARG A 84 -9.61 7.45 27.64
N SER A 85 -9.23 8.56 27.02
CA SER A 85 -8.14 8.64 26.03
C SER A 85 -6.82 8.14 26.61
N HIS A 86 -6.44 8.59 27.81
CA HIS A 86 -5.19 8.14 28.43
C HIS A 86 -5.17 6.63 28.69
N ARG A 87 -6.26 6.09 29.26
CA ARG A 87 -6.41 4.64 29.46
C ARG A 87 -6.38 3.89 28.12
N ALA A 88 -7.12 4.37 27.12
CA ALA A 88 -7.21 3.75 25.81
C ALA A 88 -5.86 3.71 25.09
N CYS A 89 -5.09 4.80 25.12
CA CYS A 89 -3.73 4.82 24.57
C CYS A 89 -2.83 3.80 25.26
N THR A 90 -2.94 3.64 26.59
CA THR A 90 -2.21 2.60 27.33
C THR A 90 -2.60 1.19 26.86
N LEU A 91 -3.90 0.92 26.70
CA LEU A 91 -4.38 -0.37 26.21
C LEU A 91 -3.90 -0.67 24.79
N LEU A 92 -3.95 0.31 23.88
CA LEU A 92 -3.43 0.16 22.51
C LEU A 92 -1.92 0.00 22.50
N GLY A 93 -1.20 0.72 23.36
CA GLY A 93 0.24 0.57 23.54
C GLY A 93 0.60 -0.86 23.91
N ASN A 94 -0.10 -1.46 24.88
CA ASN A 94 0.07 -2.85 25.25
C ASN A 94 -0.29 -3.81 24.10
N MET A 95 -1.40 -3.56 23.41
CA MET A 95 -1.87 -4.40 22.30
C MET A 95 -0.87 -4.45 21.14
N PHE A 96 -0.24 -3.32 20.80
CA PHE A 96 0.74 -3.22 19.72
C PHE A 96 2.20 -3.38 20.21
N GLY A 97 2.41 -3.71 21.50
CA GLY A 97 3.75 -3.84 22.08
C GLY A 97 4.59 -2.56 21.99
N VAL A 98 3.99 -1.38 22.15
CA VAL A 98 4.69 -0.09 22.18
C VAL A 98 5.22 0.15 23.59
N GLU A 99 6.54 0.17 23.74
CA GLU A 99 7.20 0.41 25.02
C GLU A 99 7.53 1.90 25.22
N GLY A 100 7.53 2.34 26.48
CA GLY A 100 7.98 3.68 26.87
C GLY A 100 7.05 4.39 27.85
N THR A 101 7.26 5.69 28.01
CA THR A 101 6.40 6.54 28.83
C THR A 101 5.04 6.74 28.18
N SER A 102 4.01 7.09 28.95
CA SER A 102 2.66 7.34 28.40
C SER A 102 2.66 8.34 27.24
N ARG A 103 3.49 9.38 27.32
CA ARG A 103 3.66 10.36 26.24
C ARG A 103 4.23 9.75 24.94
N LYS A 104 5.16 8.80 25.05
CA LYS A 104 5.71 8.08 23.87
C LYS A 104 4.64 7.17 23.26
N ILE A 105 3.87 6.47 24.10
CA ILE A 105 2.76 5.62 23.65
C ILE A 105 1.73 6.48 22.92
N GLU A 106 1.26 7.58 23.54
CA GLU A 106 0.29 8.50 22.92
C GLU A 106 0.80 9.06 21.58
N ALA A 107 2.06 9.51 21.52
CA ALA A 107 2.66 10.00 20.27
C ALA A 107 2.66 8.93 19.16
N ARG A 108 2.98 7.67 19.52
CA ARG A 108 2.95 6.54 18.58
C ARG A 108 1.54 6.19 18.13
N ILE A 109 0.55 6.19 19.03
CA ILE A 109 -0.86 5.99 18.65
C ILE A 109 -1.32 7.10 17.69
N TYR A 110 -0.91 8.35 17.90
CA TYR A 110 -1.22 9.46 16.99
C TYR A 110 -0.47 9.36 15.66
N GLU A 111 0.70 8.71 15.59
CA GLU A 111 1.35 8.35 14.32
C GLU A 111 0.51 7.39 13.48
N TYR A 112 -0.20 6.46 14.11
CA TYR A 112 -1.13 5.56 13.40
C TYR A 112 -2.31 6.34 12.80
N ALA A 113 -2.79 7.38 13.47
CA ALA A 113 -3.82 8.28 12.92
C ALA A 113 -3.30 9.04 11.69
N ARG A 114 -2.07 9.56 11.76
CA ARG A 114 -1.42 10.22 10.61
C ARG A 114 -1.21 9.27 9.44
N THR A 115 -0.88 8.01 9.71
CA THR A 115 -0.77 6.97 8.66
C THR A 115 -2.13 6.69 8.02
N ALA A 116 -3.21 6.65 8.80
CA ALA A 116 -4.57 6.52 8.27
C ALA A 116 -4.96 7.68 7.36
N ASP A 117 -4.61 8.93 7.72
CA ASP A 117 -4.81 10.09 6.85
C ASP A 117 -3.96 10.00 5.58
N ALA A 118 -2.72 9.53 5.69
CA ALA A 118 -1.83 9.33 4.54
C ALA A 118 -2.39 8.32 3.52
N VAL A 119 -3.12 7.29 3.96
CA VAL A 119 -3.84 6.37 3.04
C VAL A 119 -4.85 7.11 2.19
N VAL A 120 -5.69 7.93 2.82
CA VAL A 120 -6.71 8.71 2.10
C VAL A 120 -6.04 9.74 1.20
N ASN A 121 -5.00 10.41 1.68
CA ASN A 121 -4.25 11.39 0.91
C ASN A 121 -3.55 10.77 -0.31
N LEU A 122 -2.98 9.57 -0.19
CA LEU A 122 -2.39 8.85 -1.33
C LEU A 122 -3.44 8.57 -2.42
N LEU A 123 -4.64 8.13 -2.04
CA LEU A 123 -5.73 7.93 -3.00
C LEU A 123 -6.19 9.27 -3.59
N LYS A 124 -6.28 10.32 -2.77
CA LYS A 124 -6.66 11.68 -3.16
C LYS A 124 -5.70 12.34 -4.14
N THR A 125 -4.40 12.17 -3.98
CA THR A 125 -3.39 12.88 -4.79
C THR A 125 -2.91 12.06 -5.98
N LYS A 126 -2.91 10.73 -5.87
CA LYS A 126 -2.37 9.84 -6.92
C LYS A 126 -3.48 9.16 -7.74
N ILE A 127 -4.41 8.47 -7.08
CA ILE A 127 -5.34 7.54 -7.77
C ILE A 127 -6.61 8.23 -8.25
N MET A 128 -7.12 9.21 -7.51
CA MET A 128 -8.40 9.89 -7.76
C MET A 128 -8.22 11.41 -7.76
N ALA A 129 -7.07 11.90 -8.24
CA ALA A 129 -6.72 13.34 -8.20
C ALA A 129 -7.80 14.27 -8.79
N PRO A 130 -8.44 13.97 -9.93
CA PRO A 130 -9.53 14.79 -10.46
C PRO A 130 -10.81 14.81 -9.59
N TYR A 131 -10.97 13.83 -8.68
CA TYR A 131 -12.13 13.68 -7.81
C TYR A 131 -11.80 14.01 -6.34
N SER A 132 -10.68 14.69 -6.10
CA SER A 132 -10.16 14.94 -4.75
C SER A 132 -11.14 15.67 -3.83
N SER A 133 -12.01 16.53 -4.38
CA SER A 133 -13.03 17.28 -3.64
C SER A 133 -14.10 16.37 -3.04
N HIS A 134 -14.48 15.30 -3.75
CA HIS A 134 -15.49 14.36 -3.27
C HIS A 134 -14.98 13.53 -2.08
N ILE A 135 -13.73 13.06 -2.19
CA ILE A 135 -13.09 12.17 -1.21
C ILE A 135 -12.29 12.90 -0.14
N ALA A 136 -12.28 14.23 -0.16
CA ALA A 136 -11.66 15.04 0.88
C ALA A 136 -12.28 14.69 2.24
N THR A 137 -11.42 14.39 3.20
CA THR A 137 -11.78 14.14 4.60
C THR A 137 -12.36 15.42 5.20
N THR A 138 -13.40 15.27 6.00
CA THR A 138 -13.97 16.37 6.79
C THR A 138 -12.93 16.89 7.79
N ASN A 139 -12.77 18.22 7.89
CA ASN A 139 -11.73 18.88 8.68
C ASN A 139 -11.69 18.37 10.13
N GLU A 140 -12.85 18.19 10.75
CA GLU A 140 -12.99 17.69 12.12
C GLU A 140 -12.38 16.29 12.29
N ILE A 141 -12.45 15.45 11.27
CA ILE A 141 -11.87 14.10 11.28
C ILE A 141 -10.38 14.13 10.98
N GLU A 142 -9.95 14.99 10.05
CA GLU A 142 -8.54 15.16 9.69
C GLU A 142 -7.70 15.58 10.90
N VAL A 143 -8.17 16.53 11.70
CA VAL A 143 -7.43 17.02 12.88
C VAL A 143 -7.57 16.12 14.12
N THR A 144 -8.51 15.17 14.14
CA THR A 144 -8.72 14.29 15.29
C THR A 144 -7.83 13.04 15.19
N ASN A 145 -6.82 12.97 16.06
CA ASN A 145 -5.89 11.83 16.15
C ASN A 145 -6.16 10.89 17.33
N ASP A 146 -6.95 11.34 18.30
CA ASP A 146 -7.29 10.55 19.48
C ASP A 146 -8.35 9.48 19.16
N PRO A 147 -8.07 8.19 19.41
CA PRO A 147 -8.97 7.11 19.04
C PRO A 147 -10.28 7.13 19.84
N VAL A 148 -10.29 7.64 21.08
CA VAL A 148 -11.53 7.76 21.86
C VAL A 148 -12.43 8.83 21.26
N ASN A 149 -11.88 10.00 20.91
CA ASN A 149 -12.64 11.04 20.23
C ASN A 149 -13.19 10.56 18.88
N LEU A 150 -12.37 9.88 18.05
CA LEU A 150 -12.84 9.31 16.79
C LEU A 150 -13.99 8.30 17.00
N LEU A 151 -13.90 7.48 18.05
CA LEU A 151 -14.94 6.50 18.35
C LEU A 151 -16.22 7.17 18.85
N LEU A 152 -16.11 8.19 19.69
CA LEU A 152 -17.26 8.95 20.20
C LEU A 152 -17.98 9.71 19.08
N ILE A 153 -17.26 10.22 18.08
CA ILE A 153 -17.87 10.85 16.89
C ILE A 153 -18.86 9.91 16.20
N MET A 154 -18.58 8.60 16.15
CA MET A 154 -19.50 7.62 15.55
C MET A 154 -20.88 7.56 16.22
N PHE A 155 -20.96 7.98 17.49
CA PHE A 155 -22.16 7.97 18.32
C PHE A 155 -22.73 9.38 18.58
N ASP A 156 -22.20 10.41 17.93
CA ASP A 156 -22.59 11.79 18.13
C ASP A 156 -23.40 12.28 16.92
N ASP A 157 -24.70 12.47 17.11
CA ASP A 157 -25.65 12.82 16.04
C ASP A 157 -25.44 14.24 15.48
N ARG A 158 -24.63 15.08 16.15
CA ARG A 158 -24.22 16.39 15.62
C ARG A 158 -23.34 16.25 14.38
N TYR A 159 -22.70 15.10 14.19
CA TYR A 159 -21.86 14.82 13.03
C TYR A 159 -22.68 14.17 11.91
N HIS A 160 -22.57 14.75 10.72
CA HIS A 160 -23.15 14.19 9.50
C HIS A 160 -22.68 12.74 9.26
N LYS A 161 -23.52 11.93 8.60
CA LYS A 161 -23.24 10.51 8.25
C LYS A 161 -21.84 10.33 7.65
N LYS A 162 -21.41 11.24 6.76
CA LYS A 162 -20.06 11.24 6.16
C LYS A 162 -18.95 11.30 7.22
N ALA A 163 -18.99 12.29 8.12
CA ALA A 163 -17.96 12.46 9.15
C ALA A 163 -17.90 11.26 10.11
N ARG A 164 -19.06 10.70 10.49
CA ARG A 164 -19.14 9.49 11.32
C ARG A 164 -18.53 8.27 10.64
N PHE A 165 -18.78 8.12 9.34
CA PHE A 165 -18.15 7.07 8.54
C PHE A 165 -16.63 7.26 8.45
N GLU A 166 -16.17 8.49 8.20
CA GLU A 166 -14.74 8.80 8.09
C GLU A 166 -13.99 8.56 9.40
N ALA A 167 -14.59 8.88 10.55
CA ALA A 167 -14.04 8.57 11.87
C ALA A 167 -13.83 7.05 12.05
N ARG A 168 -14.85 6.26 11.69
CA ARG A 168 -14.77 4.79 11.70
C ARG A 168 -13.71 4.26 10.74
N ARG A 169 -13.65 4.81 9.52
CA ARG A 169 -12.61 4.49 8.53
C ARG A 169 -11.22 4.74 9.11
N LYS A 170 -10.99 5.92 9.69
CA LYS A 170 -9.72 6.30 10.31
C LYS A 170 -9.31 5.32 11.41
N LEU A 171 -10.23 4.93 12.31
CA LEU A 171 -9.97 3.92 13.35
C LEU A 171 -9.54 2.55 12.79
N VAL A 172 -10.21 2.06 11.74
CA VAL A 172 -9.84 0.78 11.13
C VAL A 172 -8.45 0.86 10.48
N LEU A 173 -8.14 1.96 9.79
CA LEU A 173 -6.83 2.19 9.20
C LEU A 173 -5.74 2.35 10.26
N MET A 174 -6.03 3.01 11.39
CA MET A 174 -5.13 3.09 12.55
C MET A 174 -4.78 1.70 13.08
N ASN A 175 -5.77 0.82 13.20
CA ASN A 175 -5.53 -0.54 13.68
C ASN A 175 -4.61 -1.34 12.74
N LEU A 176 -4.77 -1.17 11.42
CA LEU A 176 -3.86 -1.77 10.44
C LEU A 176 -2.45 -1.17 10.52
N ALA A 177 -2.33 0.14 10.65
CA ALA A 177 -1.05 0.82 10.81
C ALA A 177 -0.30 0.35 12.07
N GLY A 178 -0.99 0.22 13.21
CA GLY A 178 -0.40 -0.30 14.44
C GLY A 178 0.08 -1.74 14.33
N SER A 179 -0.71 -2.60 13.68
CA SER A 179 -0.33 -4.00 13.43
C SER A 179 0.90 -4.12 12.51
N ILE A 180 1.00 -3.25 11.50
CA ILE A 180 2.14 -3.17 10.59
C ILE A 180 3.40 -2.72 11.34
N ASP A 181 3.32 -1.62 12.09
CA ASP A 181 4.45 -1.08 12.88
C ASP A 181 4.95 -2.11 13.91
N GLN A 182 4.05 -2.81 14.59
CA GLN A 182 4.42 -3.89 15.50
C GLN A 182 5.26 -4.97 14.79
N ARG A 183 4.78 -5.46 13.64
CA ARG A 183 5.47 -6.51 12.88
C ARG A 183 6.83 -6.05 12.35
N GLU A 184 6.94 -4.79 11.91
CA GLU A 184 8.22 -4.22 11.47
C GLU A 184 9.26 -4.19 12.59
N ARG A 185 8.84 -3.79 13.80
CA ARG A 185 9.71 -3.80 15.00
C ARG A 185 10.12 -5.21 15.39
N GLU A 186 9.19 -6.17 15.40
CA GLU A 186 9.48 -7.56 15.72
C GLU A 186 10.44 -8.22 14.72
N THR A 187 10.28 -7.91 13.43
CA THR A 187 11.11 -8.50 12.36
C THR A 187 12.46 -7.81 12.17
N LYS A 188 12.65 -6.61 12.75
CA LYS A 188 13.84 -5.76 12.63
C LYS A 188 14.22 -5.51 11.17
N ILE A 189 13.21 -5.25 10.34
CA ILE A 189 13.37 -5.25 8.89
C ILE A 189 14.36 -4.16 8.41
N GLU A 190 14.39 -3.00 9.06
CA GLU A 190 15.30 -1.90 8.74
C GLU A 190 16.77 -2.22 9.05
N GLU A 191 17.05 -2.75 10.25
CA GLU A 191 18.40 -3.16 10.66
C GLU A 191 18.94 -4.22 9.70
N LYS A 192 18.13 -5.25 9.44
CA LYS A 192 18.49 -6.27 8.47
C LYS A 192 18.79 -5.60 7.14
N PHE A 193 17.89 -4.75 6.62
CA PHE A 193 18.05 -4.13 5.30
C PHE A 193 19.37 -3.39 5.13
N SER A 194 19.81 -2.67 6.17
CA SER A 194 21.12 -2.02 6.19
C SER A 194 22.24 -3.02 5.93
N LEU A 195 22.25 -4.15 6.65
CA LEU A 195 23.26 -5.21 6.47
C LEU A 195 23.27 -5.78 5.05
N PHE A 196 22.11 -5.85 4.40
CA PHE A 196 22.04 -6.30 3.01
C PHE A 196 22.58 -5.25 2.04
N LEU A 197 22.34 -3.96 2.27
CA LEU A 197 22.95 -2.91 1.46
C LEU A 197 24.48 -2.91 1.60
N ASP A 198 24.98 -3.13 2.80
CA ASP A 198 26.42 -3.28 3.08
C ASP A 198 26.98 -4.48 2.30
N PHE A 199 26.30 -5.64 2.35
CA PHE A 199 26.66 -6.80 1.53
C PHE A 199 26.75 -6.48 0.04
N LEU A 200 25.77 -5.73 -0.51
CA LEU A 200 25.81 -5.37 -1.92
C LEU A 200 27.00 -4.45 -2.23
N ASN A 201 27.29 -3.47 -1.37
CA ASN A 201 28.42 -2.55 -1.52
C ASN A 201 29.77 -3.25 -1.44
N ASP A 202 29.94 -4.15 -0.48
CA ASP A 202 31.22 -4.81 -0.22
C ASP A 202 31.50 -5.94 -1.23
N TYR A 203 30.47 -6.64 -1.71
CA TYR A 203 30.68 -7.88 -2.46
C TYR A 203 30.08 -7.89 -3.86
N VAL A 204 29.05 -7.09 -4.16
CA VAL A 204 28.32 -7.19 -5.44
C VAL A 204 28.76 -6.10 -6.40
N TRP A 205 28.78 -4.84 -5.96
CA TRP A 205 29.06 -3.69 -6.81
C TRP A 205 30.54 -3.59 -7.19
N SER A 206 30.80 -2.87 -8.29
CA SER A 206 32.17 -2.56 -8.71
C SER A 206 32.81 -1.58 -7.75
N HIS A 207 34.03 -1.90 -7.28
CA HIS A 207 34.84 -1.02 -6.44
C HIS A 207 35.54 0.10 -7.25
N ARG A 208 35.42 0.08 -8.58
CA ARG A 208 36.00 1.12 -9.44
C ARG A 208 35.20 2.43 -9.38
N GLN A 209 33.91 2.35 -9.04
CA GLN A 209 33.05 3.51 -8.81
C GLN A 209 32.94 3.78 -7.31
N LYS A 210 32.90 5.06 -6.92
CA LYS A 210 32.66 5.42 -5.52
C LYS A 210 31.23 5.08 -5.12
N ILE A 211 31.02 4.76 -3.84
CA ILE A 211 29.66 4.61 -3.29
C ILE A 211 28.90 5.93 -3.48
N GLY A 212 27.74 5.87 -4.12
CA GLY A 212 26.91 7.04 -4.45
C GLY A 212 27.20 7.67 -5.82
N GLU A 213 28.30 7.28 -6.49
CA GLU A 213 28.57 7.67 -7.87
C GLU A 213 27.65 6.91 -8.84
N LEU A 214 26.98 7.65 -9.72
CA LEU A 214 26.01 7.10 -10.68
C LEU A 214 26.26 7.67 -12.07
N GLU A 215 26.30 6.77 -13.06
CA GLU A 215 26.34 7.10 -14.48
C GLU A 215 24.94 7.50 -14.95
N ILE A 216 24.78 8.75 -15.38
CA ILE A 216 23.49 9.25 -15.90
C ILE A 216 23.41 8.95 -17.39
N VAL A 217 22.44 8.15 -17.79
CA VAL A 217 22.13 7.81 -19.18
C VAL A 217 20.66 8.05 -19.47
N TYR A 218 20.30 8.09 -20.76
CA TYR A 218 18.91 8.14 -21.18
C TYR A 218 18.58 6.94 -22.07
N LEU A 219 17.38 6.40 -21.91
CA LEU A 219 16.78 5.47 -22.87
C LEU A 219 15.98 6.30 -23.87
N LEU A 220 16.44 6.32 -25.12
CA LEU A 220 15.65 6.79 -26.25
C LEU A 220 14.84 5.61 -26.77
N SER A 221 13.51 5.70 -26.74
CA SER A 221 12.65 4.59 -27.10
C SER A 221 11.54 4.97 -28.07
N HIS A 222 11.28 4.07 -29.01
CA HIS A 222 10.15 4.14 -29.93
C HIS A 222 9.04 3.18 -29.45
N HIS A 223 7.80 3.63 -29.61
CA HIS A 223 6.62 2.94 -29.12
C HIS A 223 5.62 2.66 -30.24
N ASN A 224 4.91 1.54 -30.13
CA ASN A 224 3.84 1.17 -31.04
C ASN A 224 2.63 2.11 -30.88
N SER A 225 1.97 2.48 -31.97
CA SER A 225 0.86 3.42 -31.95
C SER A 225 -0.45 2.87 -31.37
N GLU A 226 -0.61 1.54 -31.31
CA GLU A 226 -1.83 0.88 -30.82
C GLU A 226 -1.84 0.75 -29.30
N ASP A 227 -0.74 0.27 -28.70
CA ASP A 227 -0.69 -0.06 -27.27
C ASP A 227 0.50 0.59 -26.52
N PHE A 228 1.29 1.43 -27.19
CA PHE A 228 2.47 2.08 -26.64
C PHE A 228 3.57 1.11 -26.16
N SER A 229 3.57 -0.14 -26.63
CA SER A 229 4.65 -1.09 -26.37
C SER A 229 5.97 -0.61 -27.00
N CYS A 230 7.07 -0.78 -26.28
CA CYS A 230 8.40 -0.41 -26.77
C CYS A 230 8.81 -1.35 -27.92
N THR A 231 9.07 -0.77 -29.09
CA THR A 231 9.54 -1.48 -30.29
C THR A 231 11.05 -1.43 -30.41
N GLU A 232 11.66 -0.28 -30.06
CA GLU A 232 13.10 -0.05 -30.10
C GLU A 232 13.54 0.76 -28.87
N VAL A 233 14.76 0.48 -28.39
CA VAL A 233 15.41 1.25 -27.32
C VAL A 233 16.91 1.38 -27.58
N LYS A 234 17.42 2.60 -27.46
CA LYS A 234 18.85 2.93 -27.52
C LYS A 234 19.26 3.64 -26.23
N VAL A 235 20.41 3.26 -25.67
CA VAL A 235 21.02 3.99 -24.55
C VAL A 235 21.86 5.14 -25.11
N ILE A 236 21.60 6.36 -24.67
CA ILE A 236 22.31 7.56 -25.12
C ILE A 236 22.84 8.39 -23.95
N GLY A 237 23.89 9.17 -24.21
CA GLY A 237 24.50 10.08 -23.25
C GLY A 237 23.71 11.38 -23.07
N ARG A 238 24.09 12.17 -22.05
CA ARG A 238 23.45 13.45 -21.73
C ARG A 238 23.51 14.48 -22.87
N GLU A 239 24.62 14.54 -23.59
CA GLU A 239 24.82 15.51 -24.68
C GLU A 239 23.96 15.20 -25.91
N GLU A 240 23.77 13.92 -26.23
CA GLU A 240 22.89 13.47 -27.29
C GLU A 240 21.43 13.71 -26.88
N ALA A 241 21.06 13.33 -25.65
CA ALA A 241 19.72 13.54 -25.09
C ALA A 241 19.28 15.01 -25.10
N ALA A 242 20.19 15.95 -24.81
CA ALA A 242 19.89 17.39 -24.79
C ALA A 242 19.53 17.97 -26.18
N LYS A 243 19.89 17.26 -27.26
CA LYS A 243 19.62 17.68 -28.65
C LYS A 243 18.33 17.07 -29.21
N ILE A 244 17.72 16.14 -28.48
CA ILE A 244 16.52 15.42 -28.92
C ILE A 244 15.28 16.14 -28.40
N VAL A 245 14.37 16.47 -29.32
CA VAL A 245 13.00 16.86 -29.00
C VAL A 245 12.12 15.64 -29.27
N PRO A 246 11.51 15.01 -28.24
CA PRO A 246 10.70 13.82 -28.44
C PRO A 246 9.49 14.11 -29.34
N GLU A 247 9.35 13.32 -30.40
CA GLU A 247 8.18 13.27 -31.26
C GLU A 247 7.09 12.35 -30.66
N PRO A 248 5.85 12.35 -31.19
CA PRO A 248 4.85 11.36 -30.79
C PRO A 248 5.39 9.93 -30.84
N TYR A 249 5.06 9.13 -29.83
CA TYR A 249 5.54 7.75 -29.66
C TYR A 249 7.06 7.60 -29.43
N VAL A 250 7.78 8.69 -29.22
CA VAL A 250 9.17 8.69 -28.79
C VAL A 250 9.25 9.13 -27.34
N LYS A 251 9.98 8.38 -26.51
CA LYS A 251 10.25 8.75 -25.11
C LYS A 251 11.72 8.83 -24.83
N LEU A 252 12.06 9.75 -23.93
CA LEU A 252 13.40 9.93 -23.40
C LEU A 252 13.34 9.71 -21.89
N THR A 253 13.77 8.54 -21.44
CA THR A 253 13.71 8.14 -20.03
C THR A 253 15.08 8.21 -19.38
N LEU A 254 15.24 9.02 -18.34
CA LEU A 254 16.49 9.09 -17.57
C LEU A 254 16.68 7.84 -16.70
N LEU A 255 17.88 7.26 -16.73
CA LEU A 255 18.34 6.22 -15.81
C LEU A 255 19.64 6.61 -15.13
N LYS A 256 19.79 6.23 -13.86
CA LYS A 256 21.02 6.42 -13.08
C LYS A 256 21.64 5.07 -12.80
N ARG A 257 22.67 4.69 -13.55
CA ARG A 257 23.26 3.36 -13.49
C ARG A 257 24.47 3.33 -12.57
N ARG A 258 24.64 2.20 -11.88
CA ARG A 258 25.88 1.80 -11.23
C ARG A 258 26.46 0.61 -11.98
N ARG A 259 27.57 0.05 -11.52
CA ARG A 259 28.21 -1.09 -12.17
C ARG A 259 28.47 -2.27 -11.23
N PHE A 260 28.47 -3.48 -11.79
CA PHE A 260 28.94 -4.69 -11.13
C PHE A 260 29.93 -5.44 -12.03
N ILE A 261 30.78 -6.27 -11.43
CA ILE A 261 31.81 -7.02 -12.15
C ILE A 261 31.37 -8.48 -12.30
N ALA A 262 31.38 -8.97 -13.54
CA ALA A 262 31.11 -10.37 -13.87
C ALA A 262 32.19 -10.90 -14.83
N GLY A 263 33.09 -11.72 -14.29
CA GLY A 263 34.34 -12.07 -14.97
C GLY A 263 35.21 -10.81 -15.11
N ASP A 264 35.70 -10.55 -16.33
CA ASP A 264 36.51 -9.37 -16.64
C ASP A 264 35.67 -8.18 -17.15
N ARG A 265 34.34 -8.37 -17.26
CA ARG A 265 33.41 -7.35 -17.75
C ARG A 265 32.81 -6.57 -16.60
N GLU A 266 32.72 -5.25 -16.81
CA GLU A 266 31.99 -4.35 -15.94
C GLU A 266 30.65 -4.00 -16.61
N ILE A 267 29.55 -4.39 -15.96
CA ILE A 267 28.20 -4.35 -16.54
C ILE A 267 27.39 -3.24 -15.86
N PRO A 268 26.78 -2.32 -16.63
CA PRO A 268 25.94 -1.27 -16.09
C PRO A 268 24.57 -1.80 -15.68
N ILE A 269 24.08 -1.33 -14.54
CA ILE A 269 22.81 -1.73 -13.95
C ILE A 269 22.16 -0.52 -13.28
N TYR A 270 20.89 -0.24 -13.60
CA TYR A 270 20.09 0.63 -12.75
C TYR A 270 19.53 -0.18 -11.61
N VAL A 271 19.68 0.30 -10.37
CA VAL A 271 19.10 -0.34 -9.19
C VAL A 271 18.35 0.72 -8.39
N SER A 272 17.13 0.40 -7.99
CA SER A 272 16.35 1.22 -7.06
C SER A 272 15.86 0.37 -5.90
N ILE A 273 16.00 0.92 -4.70
CA ILE A 273 15.40 0.36 -3.49
C ILE A 273 13.90 0.67 -3.54
N ARG A 274 13.10 -0.38 -3.38
CA ARG A 274 11.65 -0.29 -3.26
C ARG A 274 11.26 -0.61 -1.83
N LYS A 275 11.18 0.44 -1.01
CA LYS A 275 10.53 0.38 0.31
C LYS A 275 9.10 0.89 0.17
N LYS A 276 8.12 0.09 0.57
CA LYS A 276 6.70 0.53 0.57
C LYS A 276 6.49 1.48 1.74
N SER A 277 5.83 2.60 1.50
CA SER A 277 5.39 3.49 2.59
C SER A 277 4.34 2.81 3.48
N PRO A 278 4.17 3.23 4.74
CA PRO A 278 3.19 2.64 5.66
C PRO A 278 1.77 2.62 5.08
N GLU A 279 1.33 3.70 4.43
CA GLU A 279 0.02 3.79 3.81
C GLU A 279 -0.14 2.83 2.61
N ALA A 280 0.92 2.58 1.83
CA ALA A 280 0.89 1.60 0.76
C ALA A 280 0.79 0.15 1.29
N LYS A 281 1.34 -0.13 2.49
CA LYS A 281 1.18 -1.41 3.19
C LYS A 281 -0.24 -1.61 3.69
N VAL A 282 -0.86 -0.57 4.26
CA VAL A 282 -2.28 -0.59 4.64
C VAL A 282 -3.16 -0.87 3.41
N LEU A 283 -2.93 -0.20 2.28
CA LEU A 283 -3.63 -0.49 1.03
C LEU A 283 -3.38 -1.92 0.52
N LYS A 284 -2.17 -2.47 0.71
CA LYS A 284 -1.87 -3.88 0.36
C LYS A 284 -2.75 -4.83 1.17
N LEU A 285 -2.89 -4.63 2.47
CA LEU A 285 -3.75 -5.43 3.35
C LEU A 285 -5.22 -5.33 2.93
N LEU A 286 -5.72 -4.11 2.69
CA LEU A 286 -7.08 -3.90 2.21
C LEU A 286 -7.34 -4.64 0.89
N ARG A 287 -6.52 -4.43 -0.14
CA ARG A 287 -6.69 -5.08 -1.46
C ARG A 287 -6.64 -6.60 -1.41
N LYS A 288 -5.91 -7.16 -0.44
CA LYS A 288 -5.79 -8.61 -0.24
C LYS A 288 -6.89 -9.18 0.67
N ASN A 289 -7.75 -8.33 1.24
CA ASN A 289 -8.74 -8.71 2.24
C ASN A 289 -8.09 -9.42 3.45
N GLU A 290 -6.95 -8.89 3.91
CA GLU A 290 -6.14 -9.50 4.97
C GLU A 290 -5.90 -8.53 6.12
N LYS A 291 -5.95 -9.03 7.36
CA LYS A 291 -5.58 -8.27 8.56
C LYS A 291 -4.22 -8.66 9.12
N ASN A 292 -3.66 -9.80 8.69
CA ASN A 292 -2.36 -10.25 9.14
C ASN A 292 -1.25 -9.35 8.55
N PRO A 293 -0.49 -8.61 9.37
CA PRO A 293 0.53 -7.68 8.87
C PRO A 293 1.67 -8.37 8.13
N ALA A 294 1.91 -9.68 8.35
CA ALA A 294 2.93 -10.45 7.64
C ALA A 294 2.75 -10.38 6.11
N VAL A 295 1.49 -10.36 5.64
CA VAL A 295 1.16 -10.24 4.21
C VAL A 295 1.69 -8.94 3.61
N ALA A 296 1.83 -7.87 4.40
CA ALA A 296 2.34 -6.58 3.93
C ALA A 296 3.83 -6.34 4.22
N VAL A 297 4.30 -6.83 5.37
CA VAL A 297 5.65 -6.56 5.89
C VAL A 297 6.69 -7.58 5.42
N ASP A 298 6.34 -8.86 5.30
CA ASP A 298 7.35 -9.90 5.01
C ASP A 298 7.88 -9.83 3.55
N ASP A 299 7.19 -9.08 2.66
CA ASP A 299 7.67 -8.66 1.32
C ASP A 299 7.87 -7.13 1.21
N GLU A 300 8.25 -6.48 2.31
CA GLU A 300 8.41 -5.02 2.35
C GLU A 300 9.54 -4.54 1.46
N LEU A 301 10.66 -5.26 1.48
CA LEU A 301 11.91 -4.84 0.88
C LEU A 301 12.04 -5.46 -0.49
N GLY A 302 12.12 -4.59 -1.50
CA GLY A 302 12.42 -4.98 -2.85
C GLY A 302 13.59 -4.22 -3.43
N LEU A 303 14.30 -4.84 -4.36
CA LEU A 303 15.18 -4.19 -5.30
C LEU A 303 14.60 -4.35 -6.70
N MET A 304 14.43 -3.23 -7.38
CA MET A 304 14.17 -3.24 -8.81
C MET A 304 15.48 -2.97 -9.54
N ALA A 305 15.78 -3.81 -10.53
CA ALA A 305 16.97 -3.68 -11.35
C ALA A 305 16.61 -3.61 -12.85
N VAL A 306 17.34 -2.78 -13.60
CA VAL A 306 17.22 -2.72 -15.06
C VAL A 306 18.60 -2.93 -15.69
N LEU A 307 18.68 -3.94 -16.55
CA LEU A 307 19.87 -4.29 -17.32
C LEU A 307 19.59 -4.19 -18.82
N GLU A 308 20.63 -4.28 -19.64
CA GLU A 308 20.50 -4.12 -21.08
C GLU A 308 19.92 -5.37 -21.74
N THR A 309 20.52 -6.53 -21.45
CA THR A 309 20.13 -7.80 -22.07
C THR A 309 19.71 -8.86 -21.05
N VAL A 310 19.02 -9.89 -21.51
CA VAL A 310 18.69 -11.07 -20.70
C VAL A 310 19.96 -11.80 -20.23
N ALA A 311 21.03 -11.79 -21.03
CA ALA A 311 22.32 -12.35 -20.63
C ALA A 311 22.89 -11.61 -19.40
N ASP A 312 22.85 -10.28 -19.41
CA ASP A 312 23.31 -9.47 -18.27
C ASP A 312 22.47 -9.75 -17.02
N VAL A 313 21.16 -9.95 -17.16
CA VAL A 313 20.27 -10.35 -16.06
C VAL A 313 20.74 -11.65 -15.41
N LYS A 314 21.08 -12.67 -16.21
CA LYS A 314 21.61 -13.95 -15.70
C LYS A 314 23.00 -13.79 -15.09
N MET A 315 23.86 -12.95 -15.67
CA MET A 315 25.17 -12.63 -15.09
C MET A 315 25.03 -11.96 -13.72
N PHE A 316 24.07 -11.05 -13.56
CA PHE A 316 23.78 -10.40 -12.28
C PHE A 316 23.23 -11.39 -11.24
N GLN A 317 22.27 -12.24 -11.62
CA GLN A 317 21.76 -13.30 -10.75
C GLN A 317 22.89 -14.21 -10.23
N ASN A 318 23.77 -14.66 -11.13
CA ASN A 318 24.93 -15.47 -10.77
C ASN A 318 25.93 -14.72 -9.89
N ARG A 319 26.12 -13.41 -10.13
CA ARG A 319 26.98 -12.57 -9.30
C ARG A 319 26.47 -12.50 -7.87
N LEU A 320 25.18 -12.28 -7.65
CA LEU A 320 24.58 -12.22 -6.31
C LEU A 320 24.89 -13.48 -5.49
N VAL A 321 24.64 -14.65 -6.07
CA VAL A 321 24.86 -15.95 -5.40
C VAL A 321 26.34 -16.18 -5.10
N ARG A 322 27.23 -15.93 -6.07
CA ARG A 322 28.69 -16.09 -5.87
C ARG A 322 29.26 -15.10 -4.86
N SER A 323 28.75 -13.87 -4.84
CA SER A 323 29.16 -12.85 -3.87
C SER A 323 28.76 -13.23 -2.45
N ALA A 324 27.61 -13.88 -2.26
CA ALA A 324 27.23 -14.38 -0.94
C ALA A 324 28.23 -15.39 -0.39
N SER A 325 28.69 -16.35 -1.22
CA SER A 325 29.73 -17.31 -0.82
C SER A 325 31.06 -16.65 -0.47
N LYS A 326 31.39 -15.51 -1.10
CA LYS A 326 32.60 -14.74 -0.74
C LYS A 326 32.46 -13.95 0.56
N ALA A 327 31.23 -13.66 0.97
CA ALA A 327 30.90 -13.00 2.23
C ALA A 327 30.68 -14.03 3.36
N ASP A 328 31.25 -15.24 3.24
CA ASP A 328 31.06 -16.37 4.16
C ASP A 328 29.58 -16.66 4.47
N SER A 329 28.73 -16.50 3.45
CA SER A 329 27.29 -16.67 3.57
C SER A 329 26.72 -17.51 2.44
N PHE A 330 25.47 -17.91 2.58
CA PHE A 330 24.74 -18.67 1.58
C PHE A 330 23.49 -17.91 1.16
N MET A 331 23.36 -17.66 -0.14
CA MET A 331 22.17 -17.03 -0.72
C MET A 331 21.31 -18.08 -1.43
N VAL A 332 20.03 -18.13 -1.07
CA VAL A 332 19.03 -18.95 -1.76
C VAL A 332 18.11 -18.04 -2.56
N LEU A 333 17.81 -18.42 -3.80
CA LEU A 333 16.80 -17.76 -4.61
C LEU A 333 15.51 -18.58 -4.55
N GLU A 334 14.44 -17.97 -4.03
CA GLU A 334 13.12 -18.57 -3.79
C GLU A 334 12.08 -17.96 -4.74
N ASP A 335 10.97 -18.67 -4.96
CA ASP A 335 9.82 -18.24 -5.77
C ASP A 335 10.20 -17.61 -7.12
N ILE A 336 11.13 -18.25 -7.85
CA ILE A 336 11.65 -17.73 -9.12
C ILE A 336 10.56 -17.79 -10.19
N SER A 337 10.32 -16.65 -10.85
CA SER A 337 9.51 -16.54 -12.06
C SER A 337 10.27 -15.76 -13.13
N ASP A 338 10.39 -16.33 -14.32
CA ASP A 338 11.10 -15.71 -15.44
C ASP A 338 10.17 -15.56 -16.65
N THR A 339 9.63 -14.36 -16.84
CA THR A 339 8.84 -14.02 -18.03
C THR A 339 9.63 -13.19 -19.03
N LEU A 340 10.96 -13.05 -18.85
CA LEU A 340 11.85 -12.41 -19.83
C LEU A 340 12.30 -13.39 -20.92
N THR A 341 12.38 -14.67 -20.58
CA THR A 341 12.82 -15.75 -21.49
C THR A 341 11.66 -16.55 -22.08
N GLU A 342 10.51 -16.58 -21.40
CA GLU A 342 9.32 -17.28 -21.85
C GLU A 342 8.46 -16.41 -22.77
N THR A 343 7.98 -16.97 -23.89
CA THR A 343 6.89 -16.41 -24.71
C THR A 343 5.51 -16.64 -24.09
N ALA A 344 5.43 -17.29 -22.93
CA ALA A 344 4.18 -17.61 -22.25
C ALA A 344 3.78 -16.50 -21.25
N PRO A 345 2.49 -16.15 -21.16
CA PRO A 345 2.01 -15.20 -20.16
C PRO A 345 2.21 -15.75 -18.74
N TYR A 346 2.55 -14.87 -17.81
CA TYR A 346 2.73 -15.15 -16.38
C TYR A 346 1.50 -15.91 -15.83
N ARG A 347 1.65 -17.21 -15.54
CA ARG A 347 0.62 -18.00 -14.84
C ARG A 347 0.67 -17.68 -13.36
N THR A 348 -0.04 -16.62 -12.94
CA THR A 348 -0.29 -16.40 -11.51
C THR A 348 -1.75 -16.30 -11.15
N THR A 349 -2.05 -16.93 -10.02
CA THR A 349 -3.25 -16.76 -9.20
C THR A 349 -3.20 -15.49 -8.33
N CYS A 350 -2.04 -14.82 -8.26
CA CYS A 350 -1.82 -13.64 -7.44
C CYS A 350 -2.20 -12.34 -8.16
N THR A 351 -3.18 -11.62 -7.60
CA THR A 351 -3.63 -10.25 -7.98
C THR A 351 -2.57 -9.14 -7.78
N GLY A 352 -1.29 -9.51 -7.80
CA GLY A 352 -0.10 -8.83 -7.24
C GLY A 352 0.90 -8.22 -8.24
N SER A 353 0.74 -8.42 -9.55
CA SER A 353 1.42 -7.68 -10.65
C SER A 353 0.62 -7.82 -11.95
N SER A 354 0.85 -6.99 -12.98
CA SER A 354 0.28 -7.27 -14.31
C SER A 354 0.87 -8.59 -14.80
N SER A 355 0.02 -9.52 -15.27
CA SER A 355 0.46 -10.81 -15.81
C SER A 355 1.12 -10.69 -17.19
N LYS A 356 1.09 -9.48 -17.77
CA LYS A 356 1.61 -9.18 -19.09
C LYS A 356 2.99 -8.53 -19.06
N THR A 357 3.51 -8.13 -17.89
CA THR A 357 4.82 -7.48 -17.78
C THR A 357 5.95 -8.53 -17.83
N PRO A 358 6.85 -8.46 -18.83
CA PRO A 358 8.06 -9.30 -18.85
C PRO A 358 9.03 -8.88 -17.73
N MET A 359 9.43 -9.80 -16.87
CA MET A 359 10.40 -9.59 -15.79
C MET A 359 10.94 -10.90 -15.23
N LEU A 360 12.13 -10.85 -14.65
CA LEU A 360 12.62 -11.90 -13.76
C LEU A 360 12.34 -11.47 -12.33
N LYS A 361 11.55 -12.27 -11.62
CA LYS A 361 11.21 -12.06 -10.23
C LYS A 361 11.70 -13.23 -9.38
N PHE A 362 12.28 -12.95 -8.23
CA PHE A 362 12.62 -13.97 -7.22
C PHE A 362 12.78 -13.31 -5.85
N PHE A 363 12.79 -14.12 -4.78
CA PHE A 363 13.22 -13.66 -3.46
C PHE A 363 14.63 -14.15 -3.17
N ALA A 364 15.54 -13.26 -2.79
CA ALA A 364 16.87 -13.64 -2.32
C ALA A 364 16.85 -13.73 -0.80
N ARG A 365 17.17 -14.90 -0.25
CA ARG A 365 17.35 -15.10 1.19
C ARG A 365 18.83 -15.11 1.55
N LEU A 366 19.24 -14.19 2.43
CA LEU A 366 20.62 -14.01 2.90
C LEU A 366 20.60 -13.51 4.36
N GLY A 367 21.39 -14.11 5.26
CA GLY A 367 21.56 -13.59 6.63
C GLY A 367 20.25 -13.43 7.42
N GLY A 368 19.25 -14.30 7.21
CA GLY A 368 17.94 -14.20 7.87
C GLY A 368 17.02 -13.10 7.31
N MET A 369 17.40 -12.48 6.20
CA MET A 369 16.57 -11.56 5.41
C MET A 369 16.07 -12.24 4.14
N ARG A 370 14.88 -11.86 3.70
CA ARG A 370 14.29 -12.20 2.40
C ARG A 370 13.99 -10.91 1.63
N VAL A 371 14.61 -10.72 0.46
CA VAL A 371 14.47 -9.50 -0.38
C VAL A 371 13.83 -9.85 -1.72
N GLU A 372 12.79 -9.13 -2.12
CA GLU A 372 12.17 -9.28 -3.45
C GLU A 372 13.08 -8.64 -4.51
N PHE A 373 13.48 -9.39 -5.53
CA PHE A 373 14.12 -8.85 -6.72
C PHE A 373 13.12 -8.82 -7.87
N ILE A 374 13.00 -7.67 -8.54
CA ILE A 374 12.25 -7.51 -9.77
C ILE A 374 13.21 -6.95 -10.81
N ILE A 375 13.56 -7.76 -11.81
CA ILE A 375 14.58 -7.43 -12.78
C ILE A 375 13.96 -7.31 -14.17
N HIS A 376 14.27 -6.21 -14.84
CA HIS A 376 13.83 -5.87 -16.18
C HIS A 376 15.03 -5.75 -17.12
N THR A 377 14.80 -5.98 -18.42
CA THR A 377 15.61 -5.36 -19.48
C THR A 377 15.17 -3.93 -19.74
N ASN A 378 15.98 -3.10 -20.40
CA ASN A 378 15.61 -1.73 -20.80
C ASN A 378 14.22 -1.70 -21.49
N ARG A 379 13.98 -2.61 -22.44
CA ARG A 379 12.70 -2.72 -23.17
C ARG A 379 11.53 -3.07 -22.25
N SER A 380 11.70 -4.09 -21.40
CA SER A 380 10.62 -4.51 -20.48
C SER A 380 10.34 -3.47 -19.39
N TRP A 381 11.35 -2.69 -18.99
CA TRP A 381 11.18 -1.57 -18.08
C TRP A 381 10.34 -0.46 -18.73
N LEU A 382 10.62 -0.11 -19.98
CA LEU A 382 9.82 0.86 -20.73
C LEU A 382 8.37 0.39 -20.91
N ASN A 383 8.14 -0.91 -21.14
CA ASN A 383 6.78 -1.46 -21.16
C ASN A 383 6.10 -1.37 -19.79
N TYR A 384 6.82 -1.68 -18.71
CA TYR A 384 6.31 -1.52 -17.33
C TYR A 384 5.96 -0.07 -16.99
N MET A 385 6.60 0.92 -17.63
CA MET A 385 6.26 2.32 -17.43
C MET A 385 5.16 2.82 -18.36
N TYR A 386 5.14 2.39 -19.62
CA TYR A 386 4.38 3.08 -20.66
C TYR A 386 3.37 2.20 -21.43
N GLN A 387 3.56 0.89 -21.51
CA GLN A 387 2.65 0.07 -22.33
C GLN A 387 1.24 0.04 -21.71
N GLN A 388 0.22 0.28 -22.52
CA GLN A 388 -1.18 0.22 -22.09
C GLN A 388 -1.51 -1.17 -21.55
N ASP A 389 -2.36 -1.25 -20.52
CA ASP A 389 -2.72 -2.51 -19.84
C ASP A 389 -1.54 -3.27 -19.16
N VAL A 390 -0.32 -2.73 -19.22
CA VAL A 390 0.90 -3.28 -18.60
C VAL A 390 1.51 -2.30 -17.60
N SER A 391 1.38 -1.00 -17.86
CA SER A 391 1.99 0.06 -17.08
C SER A 391 1.60 0.01 -15.60
N HIS A 392 2.56 0.34 -14.74
CA HIS A 392 2.38 0.27 -13.30
C HIS A 392 1.22 1.12 -12.80
N ASP A 393 1.15 2.38 -13.21
CA ASP A 393 0.17 3.35 -12.70
C ASP A 393 -1.25 2.99 -13.14
N GLU A 394 -1.46 2.58 -14.41
CA GLU A 394 -2.76 2.11 -14.88
C GLU A 394 -3.23 0.90 -14.05
N TYR A 395 -2.31 0.00 -13.76
CA TYR A 395 -2.61 -1.20 -13.01
C TYR A 395 -2.86 -0.92 -11.52
N GLU A 396 -2.19 0.07 -10.91
CA GLU A 396 -2.50 0.52 -9.55
C GLU A 396 -3.93 1.05 -9.43
N VAL A 397 -4.40 1.83 -10.41
CA VAL A 397 -5.81 2.27 -10.49
C VAL A 397 -6.74 1.07 -10.52
N LYS A 398 -6.59 0.19 -11.52
CA LYS A 398 -7.46 -0.98 -11.71
C LYS A 398 -7.63 -1.76 -10.42
N ARG A 399 -6.54 -2.02 -9.70
CA ARG A 399 -6.60 -2.78 -8.45
C ARG A 399 -7.38 -2.15 -7.34
N ILE A 400 -7.31 -0.82 -7.18
CA ILE A 400 -8.03 -0.13 -6.11
C ILE A 400 -9.53 -0.25 -6.34
N PHE A 401 -9.97 -0.15 -7.59
CA PHE A 401 -11.38 -0.27 -7.96
C PHE A 401 -11.83 -1.75 -8.04
N ASP A 402 -11.08 -2.60 -8.74
CA ASP A 402 -11.44 -4.00 -9.01
C ASP A 402 -11.41 -4.88 -7.75
N SER A 403 -10.61 -4.52 -6.74
CA SER A 403 -10.65 -5.19 -5.43
C SER A 403 -11.82 -4.75 -4.54
N GLY A 404 -12.51 -3.66 -4.91
CA GLY A 404 -13.57 -3.04 -4.11
C GLY A 404 -13.08 -2.08 -3.01
N VAL A 405 -11.76 -1.82 -2.92
CA VAL A 405 -11.20 -0.93 -1.90
C VAL A 405 -11.71 0.50 -2.04
N ALA A 406 -11.93 0.99 -3.27
CA ALA A 406 -12.53 2.31 -3.50
C ALA A 406 -13.91 2.44 -2.84
N GLU A 407 -14.81 1.47 -3.08
CA GLU A 407 -16.14 1.44 -2.48
C GLU A 407 -16.08 1.23 -0.96
N LEU A 408 -15.15 0.40 -0.47
CA LEU A 408 -14.98 0.17 0.97
C LEU A 408 -14.57 1.44 1.73
N LEU A 409 -13.69 2.25 1.14
CA LEU A 409 -13.16 3.47 1.76
C LEU A 409 -13.97 4.73 1.44
N PHE A 410 -14.75 4.71 0.35
CA PHE A 410 -15.59 5.81 -0.11
C PHE A 410 -16.94 5.27 -0.65
N PRO A 411 -17.83 4.76 0.22
CA PRO A 411 -19.09 4.15 -0.21
C PRO A 411 -19.93 5.10 -1.06
N SER A 412 -20.50 4.59 -2.16
CA SER A 412 -21.25 5.40 -3.11
C SER A 412 -22.45 6.12 -2.47
N ASP A 413 -23.08 5.52 -1.46
CA ASP A 413 -24.22 6.08 -0.73
C ASP A 413 -23.86 7.21 0.26
N ILE A 414 -22.56 7.43 0.50
CA ILE A 414 -22.05 8.49 1.40
C ILE A 414 -21.29 9.56 0.61
N PHE A 415 -20.53 9.14 -0.41
CA PHE A 415 -19.65 10.02 -1.19
C PHE A 415 -20.24 10.41 -2.55
N HIS A 416 -21.37 9.80 -2.96
CA HIS A 416 -22.04 10.04 -4.24
C HIS A 416 -21.11 9.85 -5.45
N LEU A 417 -20.37 8.75 -5.44
CA LEU A 417 -19.39 8.41 -6.46
C LEU A 417 -19.86 7.24 -7.32
N ASP A 418 -19.67 7.34 -8.64
CA ASP A 418 -19.71 6.18 -9.54
C ASP A 418 -18.29 5.65 -9.74
N HIS A 419 -17.92 4.66 -8.94
CA HIS A 419 -16.58 4.06 -8.97
C HIS A 419 -16.23 3.40 -10.30
N ARG A 420 -17.22 2.95 -11.08
CA ARG A 420 -16.95 2.36 -12.41
C ARG A 420 -16.59 3.45 -13.40
N ALA A 421 -17.37 4.54 -13.43
CA ALA A 421 -17.07 5.69 -14.28
C ALA A 421 -15.70 6.30 -13.93
N ILE A 422 -15.42 6.50 -12.64
CA ILE A 422 -14.15 7.05 -12.16
C ILE A 422 -12.97 6.17 -12.57
N ARG A 423 -13.08 4.85 -12.40
CA ARG A 423 -12.03 3.91 -12.80
C ARG A 423 -11.67 4.08 -14.28
N ASP A 424 -12.68 4.10 -15.15
CA ASP A 424 -12.47 4.17 -16.60
C ASP A 424 -11.95 5.55 -17.03
N ASP A 425 -12.41 6.62 -16.38
CA ASP A 425 -11.87 7.98 -16.56
C ASP A 425 -10.40 8.07 -16.16
N MET A 426 -10.03 7.51 -15.00
CA MET A 426 -8.64 7.52 -14.54
C MET A 426 -7.73 6.71 -15.46
N ILE A 427 -8.15 5.54 -15.94
CA ILE A 427 -7.39 4.76 -16.93
C ILE A 427 -7.16 5.58 -18.20
N ARG A 428 -8.19 6.25 -18.73
CA ARG A 428 -8.05 7.14 -19.89
C ARG A 428 -7.08 8.29 -19.64
N LEU A 429 -7.13 8.88 -18.44
CA LEU A 429 -6.23 9.98 -18.07
C LEU A 429 -4.76 9.53 -18.04
N PHE A 430 -4.47 8.39 -17.42
CA PHE A 430 -3.11 7.85 -17.39
C PHE A 430 -2.57 7.51 -18.79
N ARG A 431 -3.40 6.90 -19.65
CA ARG A 431 -3.01 6.62 -21.04
C ARG A 431 -2.68 7.90 -21.81
N ARG A 432 -3.49 8.95 -21.67
CA ARG A 432 -3.20 10.27 -22.26
C ARG A 432 -1.92 10.90 -21.73
N GLN A 433 -1.58 10.70 -20.46
CA GLN A 433 -0.33 11.20 -19.89
C GLN A 433 0.89 10.46 -20.42
N ILE A 434 0.76 9.16 -20.70
CA ILE A 434 1.82 8.38 -21.34
C ILE A 434 2.01 8.82 -22.80
N GLU A 435 0.93 9.07 -23.53
CA GLU A 435 0.98 9.40 -24.96
C GLU A 435 1.47 10.83 -25.25
N ARG A 436 1.32 11.75 -24.28
CA ARG A 436 1.97 13.08 -24.29
C ARG A 436 3.44 12.95 -23.98
#